data_AF-A0A392M5T1-F1
#
_entry.id   AF-A0A392M5T1-F1
#
_cell.length_a   1.000
_cell.length_b   1.000
_cell.length_c   1.000
_cell.angle_alpha   90.00
_cell.angle_beta   90.00
_cell.angle_gamma   90.00
#
_symmetry.space_group_name_H-M   'P 1'
#
loop_
_entity.id
_entity.type
_entity.pdbx_description
1 polymer ?
#
loop_
_entity_poly.entity_id
_entity_poly.type
_entity_poly.pdbx_seq_one_letter_code
_entity_poly.pdbx_strand_id
1 'polypeptide(L)'
;MIRGSSKLYHNVQTATSAYTELEAFKKLAYCNNVNDLSVYTHQLRWIKSPSELKLMKESASIACQALLLTMMHSKAYPFEGMLAAKFEYECKMRGAQRMGFNPVVGGGPNGSVIHYSRNDQKIKDGDLVLMDVGCEVHGYASDLTRTWPPCGSFSSAQTSFHDEVNCMDFTLWICICAQYVMQFFWIRFL
;
A
#
# COMPACT_ATOMS: atom_id res chain seq x y z
N MET A 1 -22.78 -5.14 -29.67
CA MET A 1 -21.64 -4.20 -29.69
C MET A 1 -20.43 -4.74 -30.45
N ILE A 2 -19.96 -5.98 -30.21
CA ILE A 2 -18.71 -6.51 -30.82
C ILE A 2 -18.83 -6.79 -32.35
N ARG A 3 -20.02 -7.19 -32.85
CA ARG A 3 -20.21 -7.66 -34.24
C ARG A 3 -19.87 -6.65 -35.36
N GLY A 4 -19.79 -5.36 -35.06
CA GLY A 4 -19.47 -4.30 -36.04
C GLY A 4 -18.10 -3.66 -35.87
N SER A 5 -17.27 -4.12 -34.92
CA SER A 5 -15.97 -3.50 -34.66
C SER A 5 -14.87 -4.09 -35.52
N SER A 6 -13.99 -3.26 -36.06
CA SER A 6 -12.80 -3.67 -36.80
C SER A 6 -11.61 -3.99 -35.88
N LYS A 7 -11.61 -3.45 -34.66
CA LYS A 7 -10.61 -3.67 -33.61
C LYS A 7 -11.29 -3.83 -32.25
N LEU A 8 -10.69 -4.64 -31.38
CA LEU A 8 -11.16 -4.84 -30.01
C LEU A 8 -10.02 -4.62 -29.03
N TYR A 9 -10.32 -3.94 -27.92
CA TYR A 9 -9.43 -3.80 -26.78
C TYR A 9 -10.06 -4.47 -25.57
N HIS A 10 -9.30 -5.28 -24.84
CA HIS A 10 -9.78 -5.92 -23.62
C HIS A 10 -8.65 -6.02 -22.60
N ASN A 11 -9.00 -6.14 -21.32
CA ASN A 11 -8.01 -6.44 -20.29
C ASN A 11 -7.77 -7.95 -20.27
N VAL A 12 -6.55 -8.37 -20.64
CA VAL A 12 -6.18 -9.79 -20.72
C VAL A 12 -6.20 -10.45 -19.34
N GLN A 13 -5.82 -9.74 -18.28
CA GLN A 13 -5.72 -10.28 -16.92
C GLN A 13 -7.09 -10.54 -16.29
N THR A 14 -8.10 -9.77 -16.66
CA THR A 14 -9.47 -9.92 -16.16
C THR A 14 -10.41 -10.52 -17.22
N ALA A 15 -9.84 -11.20 -18.23
CA ALA A 15 -10.62 -11.81 -19.29
C ALA A 15 -11.47 -12.97 -18.77
N THR A 16 -12.71 -13.04 -19.25
CA THR A 16 -13.66 -14.08 -18.87
C THR A 16 -14.22 -14.77 -20.11
N SER A 17 -14.48 -16.07 -19.98
CA SER A 17 -15.07 -16.90 -21.04
C SER A 17 -16.40 -16.35 -21.54
N ALA A 18 -17.12 -15.60 -20.71
CA ALA A 18 -18.39 -14.97 -21.03
C ALA A 18 -18.34 -14.10 -22.30
N TYR A 19 -17.19 -13.48 -22.60
CA TYR A 19 -17.03 -12.69 -23.82
C TYR A 19 -15.91 -13.17 -24.74
N THR A 20 -14.88 -13.85 -24.23
CA THR A 20 -13.79 -14.37 -25.08
C THR A 20 -14.26 -15.52 -25.96
N GLU A 21 -15.29 -16.26 -25.56
CA GLU A 21 -15.83 -17.38 -26.34
C GLU A 21 -16.80 -16.95 -27.45
N LEU A 22 -17.19 -15.67 -27.51
CA LEU A 22 -18.09 -15.16 -28.55
C LEU A 22 -17.44 -15.28 -29.93
N GLU A 23 -18.20 -15.77 -30.92
CA GLU A 23 -17.73 -15.89 -32.32
C GLU A 23 -17.10 -14.60 -32.87
N ALA A 24 -17.68 -13.45 -32.51
CA ALA A 24 -17.15 -12.15 -32.91
C ALA A 24 -15.77 -11.84 -32.29
N PHE A 25 -15.53 -12.28 -31.04
CA PHE A 25 -14.23 -12.16 -30.38
C PHE A 25 -13.21 -13.08 -31.04
N LYS A 26 -13.54 -14.38 -31.18
CA LYS A 26 -12.65 -15.37 -31.80
C LYS A 26 -12.24 -14.98 -33.22
N LYS A 27 -13.19 -14.48 -34.03
CA LYS A 27 -12.92 -13.99 -35.38
C LYS A 27 -11.90 -12.85 -35.37
N LEU A 28 -12.05 -11.86 -34.50
CA LEU A 28 -11.11 -10.74 -34.40
C LEU A 28 -9.76 -11.18 -33.82
N ALA A 29 -9.74 -12.12 -32.88
CA ALA A 29 -8.52 -12.68 -32.32
C ALA A 29 -7.71 -13.43 -33.39
N TYR A 30 -8.38 -14.25 -34.22
CA TYR A 30 -7.76 -14.92 -35.36
C TYR A 30 -7.15 -13.94 -36.38
N CYS A 31 -7.78 -12.77 -36.56
CA CYS A 31 -7.29 -11.71 -37.43
C CYS A 31 -6.24 -10.78 -36.77
N ASN A 32 -5.72 -11.10 -35.58
CA ASN A 32 -4.80 -10.23 -34.81
C ASN A 32 -5.34 -8.82 -34.54
N ASN A 33 -6.67 -8.68 -34.42
CA ASN A 33 -7.35 -7.40 -34.19
C ASN A 33 -7.85 -7.24 -32.75
N VAL A 34 -7.40 -8.10 -31.83
CA VAL A 34 -7.64 -7.99 -30.39
C VAL A 34 -6.35 -7.52 -29.73
N ASN A 35 -6.42 -6.39 -29.02
CA ASN A 35 -5.28 -5.75 -28.37
C ASN A 35 -5.51 -5.69 -26.86
N ASP A 36 -4.41 -5.76 -26.11
CA ASP A 36 -4.49 -5.59 -24.66
C ASP A 36 -4.70 -4.11 -24.32
N LEU A 37 -5.81 -3.84 -23.62
CA LEU A 37 -6.16 -2.52 -23.10
C LEU A 37 -5.29 -2.15 -21.88
N SER A 38 -4.74 -3.14 -21.17
CA SER A 38 -4.02 -2.94 -19.91
C SER A 38 -2.87 -1.95 -20.07
N VAL A 39 -2.11 -2.05 -21.17
CA VAL A 39 -0.97 -1.19 -21.51
C VAL A 39 -1.36 0.29 -21.47
N TYR A 40 -2.49 0.65 -22.07
CA TYR A 40 -2.97 2.04 -22.11
C TYR A 40 -3.50 2.47 -20.74
N THR A 41 -4.27 1.62 -20.08
CA THR A 41 -4.84 1.96 -18.75
C THR A 41 -3.76 2.11 -17.68
N HIS A 42 -2.67 1.34 -17.74
CA HIS A 42 -1.53 1.48 -16.84
C HIS A 42 -0.80 2.79 -17.07
N GLN A 43 -0.59 3.20 -18.34
CA GLN A 43 0.01 4.49 -18.67
C GLN A 43 -0.86 5.66 -18.16
N LEU A 44 -2.18 5.57 -18.31
CA LEU A 44 -3.09 6.60 -17.79
C LEU A 44 -3.07 6.67 -16.26
N ARG A 45 -3.02 5.52 -15.56
CA ARG A 45 -2.88 5.47 -14.09
C ARG A 45 -1.51 5.95 -13.59
N TRP A 46 -0.51 6.03 -14.47
CA TRP A 46 0.83 6.49 -14.09
C TRP A 46 0.84 7.98 -13.74
N ILE A 47 0.13 8.82 -14.50
CA ILE A 47 0.05 10.27 -14.29
C ILE A 47 -1.25 10.61 -13.58
N LYS A 48 -1.15 11.16 -12.37
CA LYS A 48 -2.27 11.42 -11.48
C LYS A 48 -2.86 12.78 -11.81
N SER A 49 -4.17 12.83 -11.96
CA SER A 49 -4.90 14.10 -12.02
C SER A 49 -4.86 14.82 -10.66
N PRO A 50 -5.15 16.13 -10.61
CA PRO A 50 -5.22 16.88 -9.36
C PRO A 50 -6.21 16.29 -8.33
N SER A 51 -7.32 15.71 -8.80
CA SER A 51 -8.33 15.06 -7.95
C SER A 51 -7.80 13.78 -7.31
N GLU A 52 -7.04 12.98 -8.06
CA GLU A 52 -6.41 11.76 -7.54
C GLU A 52 -5.34 12.10 -6.51
N LEU A 53 -4.51 13.11 -6.78
CA LEU A 53 -3.51 13.60 -5.82
C LEU A 53 -4.16 14.08 -4.52
N LYS A 54 -5.37 14.65 -4.57
CA LYS A 54 -6.12 15.03 -3.38
C LYS A 54 -6.49 13.81 -2.53
N LEU A 55 -7.03 12.76 -3.15
CA LEU A 55 -7.39 11.50 -2.47
C LEU A 55 -6.16 10.79 -1.90
N MET A 56 -5.06 10.80 -2.64
CA MET A 56 -3.76 10.29 -2.19
C MET A 56 -3.27 11.01 -0.92
N LYS A 57 -3.29 12.34 -0.92
CA LYS A 57 -2.93 13.16 0.25
C LYS A 57 -3.85 12.92 1.44
N GLU A 58 -5.14 12.74 1.20
CA GLU A 58 -6.12 12.43 2.24
C GLU A 58 -5.82 11.08 2.91
N SER A 59 -5.64 10.03 2.11
CA SER A 59 -5.28 8.70 2.61
C SER A 59 -3.98 8.73 3.42
N ALA A 60 -2.96 9.46 2.95
CA ALA A 60 -1.71 9.59 3.68
C ALA A 60 -1.84 10.42 4.97
N SER A 61 -2.68 11.46 4.97
CA SER A 61 -2.94 12.25 6.20
C SER A 61 -3.59 11.39 7.29
N ILE A 62 -4.57 10.56 6.92
CA ILE A 62 -5.22 9.62 7.84
C ILE A 62 -4.20 8.65 8.42
N ALA A 63 -3.38 8.04 7.56
CA ALA A 63 -2.40 7.04 7.95
C ALA A 63 -1.28 7.64 8.83
N CYS A 64 -0.80 8.85 8.53
CA CYS A 64 0.15 9.56 9.39
C CYS A 64 -0.41 9.82 10.80
N GLN A 65 -1.65 10.31 10.89
CA GLN A 65 -2.29 10.55 12.19
C GLN A 65 -2.51 9.25 12.98
N ALA A 66 -2.93 8.18 12.31
CA ALA A 66 -3.10 6.87 12.90
C ALA A 66 -1.77 6.30 13.42
N LEU A 67 -0.68 6.45 12.67
CA LEU A 67 0.64 6.00 13.09
C LEU A 67 1.12 6.78 14.32
N LEU A 68 0.97 8.11 14.34
CA LEU A 68 1.38 8.94 15.50
C LEU A 68 0.69 8.48 16.79
N LEU A 69 -0.61 8.21 16.75
CA LEU A 69 -1.35 7.69 17.90
C LEU A 69 -0.92 6.26 18.29
N THR A 70 -0.54 5.44 17.30
CA THR A 70 -0.03 4.09 17.52
C THR A 70 1.35 4.10 18.17
N MET A 71 2.24 5.01 17.74
CA MET A 71 3.56 5.21 18.35
C MET A 71 3.42 5.60 19.83
N MET A 72 2.51 6.53 20.17
CA MET A 72 2.25 6.89 21.57
C MET A 72 1.65 5.72 22.38
N HIS A 73 0.83 4.89 21.75
CA HIS A 73 0.23 3.70 22.38
C HIS A 73 1.28 2.61 22.67
N SER A 74 2.34 2.53 21.86
CA SER A 74 3.32 1.43 21.89
C SER A 74 4.11 1.30 23.18
N LYS A 75 4.25 2.39 23.95
CA LYS A 75 4.90 2.35 25.26
C LYS A 75 4.13 1.53 26.29
N ALA A 76 2.81 1.63 26.29
CA ALA A 76 1.95 0.93 27.25
C ALA A 76 1.61 -0.49 26.79
N TYR A 77 1.55 -0.71 25.47
CA TYR A 77 1.11 -1.97 24.87
C TYR A 77 2.09 -2.43 23.77
N PRO A 78 3.27 -2.93 24.14
CA PRO A 78 4.31 -3.34 23.18
C PRO A 78 4.05 -4.73 22.60
N PHE A 79 2.90 -4.92 21.93
CA PHE A 79 2.54 -6.17 21.24
C PHE A 79 2.21 -5.86 19.79
N GLU A 80 2.83 -6.58 18.86
CA GLU A 80 2.73 -6.33 17.42
C GLU A 80 1.26 -6.28 16.95
N GLY A 81 0.46 -7.27 17.33
CA GLY A 81 -0.96 -7.34 16.96
C GLY A 81 -1.82 -6.24 17.59
N MET A 82 -1.46 -5.74 18.78
CA MET A 82 -2.15 -4.61 19.40
C MET A 82 -1.83 -3.30 18.67
N LEU A 83 -0.59 -3.11 18.22
CA LEU A 83 -0.21 -1.95 17.42
C LEU A 83 -0.89 -1.99 16.04
N ALA A 84 -0.95 -3.16 15.39
CA ALA A 84 -1.70 -3.35 14.16
C ALA A 84 -3.18 -2.96 14.35
N ALA A 85 -3.85 -3.53 15.36
CA ALA A 85 -5.25 -3.22 15.65
C ALA A 85 -5.47 -1.74 16.00
N LYS A 86 -4.54 -1.12 16.73
CA LYS A 86 -4.60 0.31 17.05
C LYS A 86 -4.54 1.17 15.79
N PHE A 87 -3.61 0.87 14.88
CA PHE A 87 -3.48 1.59 13.62
C PHE A 87 -4.74 1.45 12.76
N GLU A 88 -5.25 0.23 12.59
CA GLU A 88 -6.48 -0.03 11.84
C GLU A 88 -7.69 0.70 12.41
N TYR A 89 -7.84 0.68 13.74
CA TYR A 89 -8.90 1.41 14.43
C TYR A 89 -8.83 2.91 14.11
N GLU A 90 -7.67 3.52 14.27
CA GLU A 90 -7.50 4.96 14.04
C GLU A 90 -7.73 5.34 12.57
N CYS A 91 -7.32 4.51 11.61
CA CYS A 91 -7.63 4.71 10.20
C CYS A 91 -9.14 4.67 9.93
N LYS A 92 -9.84 3.64 10.43
CA LYS A 92 -11.30 3.49 10.24
C LYS A 92 -12.08 4.63 10.89
N MET A 93 -11.69 5.05 12.09
CA MET A 93 -12.33 6.18 12.79
C MET A 93 -12.18 7.52 12.05
N ARG A 94 -11.22 7.63 11.12
CA ARG A 94 -11.00 8.80 10.26
C ARG A 94 -11.58 8.67 8.86
N GLY A 95 -12.36 7.61 8.60
CA GLY A 95 -13.06 7.44 7.34
C GLY A 95 -12.32 6.62 6.29
N ALA A 96 -11.19 5.98 6.62
CA ALA A 96 -10.59 5.01 5.71
C ALA A 96 -11.54 3.81 5.52
N GLN A 97 -11.74 3.41 4.27
CA GLN A 97 -12.70 2.34 3.92
C GLN A 97 -12.14 0.95 4.24
N ARG A 98 -10.81 0.81 4.12
CA ARG A 98 -10.05 -0.42 4.43
C ARG A 98 -8.57 -0.09 4.60
N MET A 99 -7.79 -1.10 4.96
CA MET A 99 -6.34 -1.03 4.90
C MET A 99 -5.86 -1.19 3.45
N GLY A 100 -4.77 -0.53 3.08
CA GLY A 100 -4.19 -0.63 1.74
C GLY A 100 -3.59 -2.02 1.47
N PHE A 101 -3.06 -2.64 2.52
CA PHE A 101 -2.51 -3.99 2.55
C PHE A 101 -2.53 -4.51 4.00
N ASN A 102 -2.16 -5.77 4.21
CA ASN A 102 -2.06 -6.34 5.56
C ASN A 102 -0.91 -5.66 6.32
N PRO A 103 -1.15 -5.04 7.49
CA PRO A 103 -0.09 -4.42 8.28
C PRO A 103 1.09 -5.37 8.54
N VAL A 104 2.30 -4.86 8.39
CA VAL A 104 3.54 -5.53 8.81
C VAL A 104 3.99 -4.85 10.09
N VAL A 105 4.05 -5.58 11.21
CA VAL A 105 4.47 -5.04 12.50
C VAL A 105 5.52 -5.97 13.11
N GLY A 106 6.79 -5.64 12.92
CA GLY A 106 7.92 -6.49 13.33
C GLY A 106 8.73 -5.85 14.46
N GLY A 107 8.67 -6.44 15.65
CA GLY A 107 9.54 -6.12 16.78
C GLY A 107 10.88 -6.86 16.73
N GLY A 108 11.98 -6.15 17.01
CA GLY A 108 13.32 -6.73 17.07
C GLY A 108 13.70 -7.47 15.77
N PRO A 109 14.14 -8.74 15.82
CA PRO A 109 14.49 -9.51 14.62
C PRO A 109 13.36 -9.68 13.59
N ASN A 110 12.09 -9.60 14.01
CA ASN A 110 10.96 -9.69 13.09
C ASN A 110 10.93 -8.51 12.10
N GLY A 111 11.45 -7.35 12.50
CA GLY A 111 11.57 -6.18 11.62
C GLY A 111 12.51 -6.38 10.43
N SER A 112 13.35 -7.42 10.45
CA SER A 112 14.21 -7.79 9.32
C SER A 112 13.55 -8.75 8.31
N VAL A 113 12.29 -9.15 8.54
CA VAL A 113 11.52 -10.01 7.63
C VAL A 113 10.59 -9.14 6.79
N ILE A 114 10.92 -8.97 5.50
CA ILE A 114 10.28 -7.99 4.58
C ILE A 114 8.74 -8.08 4.57
N HIS A 115 8.17 -9.28 4.52
CA HIS A 115 6.71 -9.49 4.52
C HIS A 115 6.23 -10.19 5.79
N TYR A 116 6.74 -9.76 6.95
CA TYR A 116 6.28 -10.28 8.24
C TYR A 116 4.79 -9.98 8.46
N SER A 117 3.96 -11.02 8.53
CA SER A 117 2.50 -10.87 8.60
C SER A 117 1.87 -11.52 9.83
N ARG A 118 2.67 -12.17 10.68
CA ARG A 118 2.20 -12.87 11.87
C ARG A 118 1.69 -11.90 12.94
N ASN A 119 2.43 -10.81 13.17
CA ASN A 119 2.09 -9.75 14.13
C ASN A 119 1.64 -10.30 15.49
N ASP A 120 2.32 -11.33 15.98
CA ASP A 120 1.86 -12.13 17.11
C ASP A 120 2.87 -12.17 18.28
N GLN A 121 3.94 -11.39 18.20
CA GLN A 121 4.96 -11.33 19.24
C GLN A 121 4.83 -10.10 20.14
N LYS A 122 5.31 -10.26 21.37
CA LYS A 122 5.60 -9.14 22.27
C LYS A 122 6.94 -8.52 21.86
N ILE A 123 6.97 -7.20 21.76
CA ILE A 123 8.19 -6.43 21.51
C ILE A 123 8.95 -6.34 22.83
N LYS A 124 10.24 -6.71 22.83
CA LYS A 124 11.04 -6.72 24.05
C LYS A 124 11.55 -5.31 24.38
N ASP A 125 11.82 -5.07 25.65
CA ASP A 125 12.43 -3.82 26.08
C ASP A 125 13.82 -3.67 25.42
N GLY A 126 14.06 -2.49 24.84
CA GLY A 126 15.29 -2.19 24.10
C GLY A 126 15.25 -2.54 22.62
N ASP A 127 14.25 -3.30 22.14
CA ASP A 127 14.07 -3.55 20.70
C ASP A 127 13.39 -2.36 20.01
N LEU A 128 13.66 -2.23 18.71
CA LEU A 128 12.88 -1.37 17.82
C LEU A 128 11.64 -2.13 17.32
N VAL A 129 10.62 -1.39 16.89
CA VAL A 129 9.53 -1.91 16.08
C VAL A 129 9.55 -1.22 14.73
N LEU A 130 9.44 -2.00 13.66
CA LEU A 130 9.16 -1.54 12.30
C LEU A 130 7.68 -1.78 12.02
N MET A 131 6.97 -0.74 11.59
CA MET A 131 5.63 -0.85 11.05
C MET A 131 5.61 -0.38 9.61
N ASP A 132 5.16 -1.26 8.71
CA ASP A 132 4.83 -0.95 7.32
C ASP A 132 3.32 -1.10 7.14
N VAL A 133 2.65 0.03 6.88
CA VAL A 133 1.20 0.15 7.00
C VAL A 133 0.62 1.19 6.03
N GLY A 134 -0.68 1.11 5.80
CA GLY A 134 -1.34 2.03 4.89
C GLY A 134 -2.85 1.85 4.91
N CYS A 135 -3.59 2.90 4.57
CA CYS A 135 -5.05 2.83 4.46
C CYS A 135 -5.53 3.20 3.06
N GLU A 136 -6.79 2.91 2.75
CA GLU A 136 -7.40 3.23 1.47
C GLU A 136 -8.56 4.20 1.61
N VAL A 137 -8.56 5.23 0.75
CA VAL A 137 -9.65 6.19 0.57
C VAL A 137 -10.03 6.22 -0.90
N HIS A 138 -11.26 5.83 -1.23
CA HIS A 138 -11.82 5.85 -2.58
C HIS A 138 -10.94 5.14 -3.63
N GLY A 139 -10.28 4.03 -3.27
CA GLY A 139 -9.37 3.29 -4.14
C GLY A 139 -7.92 3.81 -4.18
N TYR A 140 -7.57 4.84 -3.40
CA TYR A 140 -6.21 5.36 -3.28
C TYR A 140 -5.60 4.94 -1.94
N ALA A 141 -4.46 4.25 -1.99
CA ALA A 141 -3.81 3.71 -0.81
C ALA A 141 -2.64 4.60 -0.37
N SER A 142 -2.46 4.77 0.93
CA SER A 142 -1.21 5.24 1.51
C SER A 142 -0.30 4.06 1.81
N ASP A 143 1.00 4.33 1.94
CA ASP A 143 2.04 3.32 2.14
C ASP A 143 3.17 3.95 2.97
N LEU A 144 3.26 3.61 4.25
CA LEU A 144 4.21 4.24 5.16
C LEU A 144 4.90 3.22 6.01
N THR A 145 6.22 3.29 6.00
CA THR A 145 7.08 2.50 6.86
C THR A 145 7.77 3.41 7.88
N ARG A 146 7.70 3.06 9.17
CA ARG A 146 8.46 3.75 10.23
C ARG A 146 9.01 2.75 11.23
N THR A 147 10.18 3.08 11.77
CA THR A 147 10.87 2.29 12.79
C THR A 147 11.15 3.15 14.01
N TRP A 148 10.77 2.71 15.20
CA TRP A 148 10.98 3.46 16.45
C TRP A 148 11.15 2.52 17.67
N PRO A 149 11.73 3.01 18.77
CA PRO A 149 11.76 2.29 20.04
C PRO A 149 10.44 2.51 20.79
N PRO A 150 9.66 1.46 21.14
CA PRO A 150 8.44 1.62 21.93
C PRO A 150 8.68 2.24 23.32
N CYS A 151 9.87 2.06 23.89
CA CYS A 151 10.27 2.67 25.16
C CYS A 151 10.51 4.19 25.06
N GLY A 152 10.58 4.74 23.85
CA GLY A 152 10.71 6.18 23.58
C GLY A 152 12.15 6.73 23.57
N SER A 153 13.17 5.87 23.61
CA SER A 153 14.57 6.32 23.51
C SER A 153 15.40 5.33 22.69
N PHE A 154 16.17 5.86 21.74
CA PHE A 154 17.10 5.08 20.92
C PHE A 154 18.39 4.82 21.71
N SER A 155 18.97 3.63 21.58
CA SER A 155 20.35 3.38 22.00
C SER A 155 21.34 4.02 21.00
N SER A 156 22.60 4.20 21.39
CA SER A 156 23.62 4.80 20.51
C SER A 156 23.74 4.07 19.17
N ALA A 157 23.75 2.73 19.19
CA ALA A 157 23.80 1.91 17.98
C ALA A 157 22.54 2.07 17.12
N GLN A 158 21.36 2.19 17.74
CA GLN A 158 20.10 2.38 17.01
C GLN A 158 20.02 3.78 16.39
N THR A 159 20.52 4.82 17.07
CA THR A 159 20.61 6.17 16.53
C THR A 159 21.50 6.20 15.30
N SER A 160 22.70 5.61 15.37
CA SER A 160 23.62 5.55 14.22
C SER A 160 22.97 4.89 12.99
N PHE A 161 22.31 3.75 13.18
CA PHE A 161 21.61 3.05 12.10
C PHE A 161 20.42 3.85 11.57
N HIS A 162 19.61 4.44 12.46
CA HIS A 162 18.46 5.25 12.09
C HIS A 162 18.86 6.53 11.33
N ASP A 163 19.98 7.17 11.70
CA ASP A 163 20.49 8.35 11.02
C ASP A 163 21.03 8.03 9.62
N GLU A 164 21.71 6.89 9.46
CA GLU A 164 22.11 6.39 8.13
C GLU A 164 20.89 6.13 7.24
N VAL A 165 19.85 5.48 7.78
CA VAL A 165 18.61 5.20 7.03
C VAL A 165 17.82 6.49 6.75
N ASN A 166 17.70 7.42 7.70
CA ASN A 166 17.00 8.69 7.47
C ASN A 166 17.70 9.59 6.46
N CYS A 167 19.03 9.52 6.39
CA CYS A 167 19.81 10.20 5.34
C CYS A 167 19.47 9.65 3.95
N MET A 168 19.07 8.37 3.88
CA MET A 168 18.64 7.70 2.64
C MET A 168 17.13 7.86 2.36
N ASP A 169 16.29 7.90 3.39
CA ASP A 169 14.83 7.80 3.28
C ASP A 169 14.08 8.83 4.14
N PHE A 170 13.66 9.91 3.50
CA PHE A 170 12.58 10.77 3.99
C PHE A 170 11.35 10.63 3.08
N THR A 171 10.94 9.39 2.79
CA THR A 171 9.88 9.15 1.81
C THR A 171 8.62 8.60 2.48
N LEU A 172 7.53 9.35 2.33
CA LEU A 172 6.17 8.86 2.51
C LEU A 172 5.76 8.25 1.17
N TRP A 173 5.42 6.96 1.13
CA TRP A 173 5.00 6.31 -0.10
C TRP A 173 3.47 6.43 -0.22
N ILE A 174 2.97 6.69 -1.42
CA ILE A 174 1.52 6.65 -1.65
C ILE A 174 1.29 5.85 -2.91
N CYS A 175 0.74 4.65 -2.73
CA CYS A 175 0.50 3.68 -3.79
C CYS A 175 -0.94 3.79 -4.34
N ILE A 176 -1.09 3.78 -5.66
CA ILE A 176 -2.43 3.67 -6.27
C ILE A 176 -2.86 2.20 -6.25
N CYS A 177 -3.84 1.87 -5.41
CA CYS A 177 -4.46 0.54 -5.42
C CYS A 177 -5.87 0.60 -6.02
N ALA A 178 -5.98 0.88 -7.32
CA ALA A 178 -7.17 0.50 -8.07
C ALA A 178 -7.10 -1.01 -8.30
N GLN A 179 -7.71 -1.76 -7.38
CA GLN A 179 -8.14 -3.15 -7.44
C GLN A 179 -7.38 -4.07 -8.44
N TYR A 180 -6.64 -5.03 -7.88
CA TYR A 180 -6.03 -6.22 -8.51
C TYR A 180 -4.62 -6.10 -9.11
N VAL A 181 -3.97 -4.94 -9.07
CA VAL A 181 -2.52 -4.85 -9.33
C VAL A 181 -1.88 -3.91 -8.30
N MET A 182 -1.16 -4.48 -7.33
CA MET A 182 -0.18 -3.71 -6.54
C MET A 182 0.95 -3.31 -7.48
N GLN A 183 0.86 -2.12 -8.04
CA GLN A 183 2.02 -1.45 -8.61
C GLN A 183 2.48 -0.41 -7.60
N PHE A 184 3.62 -0.67 -6.98
CA PHE A 184 4.31 0.30 -6.15
C PHE A 184 4.80 1.44 -7.05
N PHE A 185 4.32 2.65 -6.81
CA PHE A 185 4.74 3.82 -7.58
C PHE A 185 5.32 4.88 -6.66
N TRP A 186 6.51 5.32 -7.03
CA TRP A 186 7.34 6.28 -6.31
C TRP A 186 6.82 7.68 -6.62
N ILE A 187 6.04 8.29 -5.72
CA ILE A 187 5.66 9.71 -5.84
C ILE A 187 6.38 10.51 -4.78
N ARG A 188 7.39 11.26 -5.21
CA ARG A 188 8.05 12.27 -4.38
C ARG A 188 7.13 13.50 -4.33
N PHE A 189 6.57 13.80 -3.16
CA PHE A 189 5.94 15.10 -2.95
C PHE A 189 7.07 16.12 -2.76
N LEU A 190 7.28 16.95 -3.79
CA LEU A 190 8.11 18.16 -3.71
C LEU A 190 7.37 19.26 -2.94
#